data_AF-A0A814ADR0-F1
#
_entry.id   AF-A0A814ADR0-F1
#
_cell.length_a   1.000
_cell.length_b   1.000
_cell.length_c   1.000
_cell.angle_alpha   90.00
_cell.angle_beta   90.00
_cell.angle_gamma   90.00
#
_symmetry.space_group_name_H-M   'P 1'
#
loop_
_entity.id
_entity.type
_entity.pdbx_description
1 polymer ?
#
loop_
_entity_poly.entity_id
_entity_poly.type
_entity_poly.pdbx_seq_one_letter_code
_entity_poly.pdbx_strand_id
1 'polypeptide(L)'
;MNRRSLSAESLHSPPSSDSTSSKHVILKTRTHDRWTVICSIIGLVGILHASWMLIAPEHWYHNLPAGVPEYGPLNVHFIRDIGCIFLLVGCGMIVAAFYLPYRLPLFTMHTAFYLLHMFVHVYEVVSGRIRLSMFWTDLPGVYVPAMIFFILNVFLIKQVRSQGTVLYHRVRK
;
A
#
# COMPACT_ATOMS: atom_id res chain seq x y z
N MET A 1 65.36 -27.81 21.59
CA MET A 1 64.66 -26.54 21.31
C MET A 1 64.79 -26.22 19.83
N ASN A 2 63.68 -25.76 19.25
CA ASN A 2 63.27 -25.86 17.86
C ASN A 2 63.58 -24.57 17.07
N ARG A 3 64.08 -24.66 15.83
CA ARG A 3 63.66 -23.81 14.70
C ARG A 3 64.33 -24.24 13.39
N ARG A 4 63.56 -24.89 12.52
CA ARG A 4 63.81 -24.98 11.08
C ARG A 4 63.28 -23.71 10.43
N SER A 5 64.13 -22.94 9.76
CA SER A 5 63.73 -21.93 8.78
C SER A 5 63.91 -22.53 7.39
N LEU A 6 62.80 -22.83 6.72
CA LEU A 6 62.77 -23.07 5.28
C LEU A 6 61.96 -21.95 4.66
N SER A 7 62.66 -21.08 3.93
CA SER A 7 62.06 -20.16 2.97
C SER A 7 61.65 -20.96 1.73
N ALA A 8 60.42 -20.77 1.27
CA ALA A 8 60.05 -21.12 -0.10
C ALA A 8 58.94 -20.17 -0.56
N GLU A 9 59.38 -19.24 -1.38
CA GLU A 9 58.60 -18.34 -2.20
C GLU A 9 57.97 -19.11 -3.36
N SER A 10 56.64 -19.18 -3.39
CA SER A 10 55.84 -19.41 -4.61
C SER A 10 54.44 -18.84 -4.32
N LEU A 11 54.25 -17.55 -4.51
CA LEU A 11 53.71 -16.95 -5.73
C LEU A 11 52.29 -17.45 -6.06
N HIS A 12 51.34 -16.65 -5.58
CA HIS A 12 50.11 -16.24 -6.25
C HIS A 12 49.39 -17.27 -7.14
N SER A 13 48.44 -17.99 -6.54
CA SER A 13 47.19 -18.34 -7.24
C SER A 13 46.26 -17.12 -7.15
N PRO A 14 45.78 -16.54 -8.26
CA PRO A 14 44.72 -15.54 -8.19
C PRO A 14 43.45 -16.20 -7.62
N PRO A 15 42.64 -15.51 -6.82
CA PRO A 15 41.30 -15.98 -6.53
C PRO A 15 40.56 -16.11 -7.86
N SER A 16 40.02 -17.31 -8.13
CA SER A 16 39.10 -17.54 -9.24
C SER A 16 37.99 -16.52 -9.15
N SER A 17 37.98 -15.59 -10.11
CA SER A 17 36.93 -14.62 -10.33
C SER A 17 35.67 -15.36 -10.74
N ASP A 18 34.94 -15.90 -9.77
CA ASP A 18 33.57 -16.38 -9.95
C ASP A 18 32.64 -15.15 -9.93
N SER A 19 32.89 -14.25 -10.88
CA SER A 19 32.16 -13.01 -11.11
C SER A 19 31.20 -13.14 -12.30
N THR A 20 30.78 -14.36 -12.63
CA THR A 20 29.75 -14.60 -13.64
C THR A 20 28.37 -14.60 -13.00
N SER A 21 27.80 -13.39 -12.98
CA SER A 21 26.46 -13.19 -13.54
C SER A 21 25.33 -14.05 -12.96
N SER A 22 24.90 -13.73 -11.74
CA SER A 22 23.46 -13.69 -11.43
C SER A 22 23.05 -12.30 -10.97
N LYS A 23 23.52 -11.31 -11.73
CA LYS A 23 22.96 -9.96 -11.74
C LYS A 23 21.53 -10.07 -12.27
N HIS A 24 20.58 -9.66 -11.44
CA HIS A 24 19.17 -9.47 -11.76
C HIS A 24 18.49 -10.70 -12.37
N VAL A 25 17.99 -11.58 -11.49
CA VAL A 25 16.68 -12.18 -11.74
C VAL A 25 15.71 -11.00 -11.82
N ILE A 26 15.57 -10.41 -13.01
CA ILE A 26 14.42 -9.59 -13.36
C ILE A 26 13.28 -10.60 -13.30
N LEU A 27 12.69 -10.74 -12.11
CA LEU A 27 11.45 -11.48 -11.91
C LEU A 27 10.49 -10.91 -12.94
N LYS A 28 10.23 -11.69 -13.99
CA LYS A 28 9.32 -11.37 -15.07
C LYS A 28 8.01 -10.94 -14.42
N THR A 29 7.82 -9.62 -14.33
CA THR A 29 6.67 -9.00 -13.68
C THR A 29 5.47 -9.35 -14.54
N ARG A 30 4.70 -10.36 -14.13
CA ARG A 30 3.40 -10.59 -14.72
C ARG A 30 2.50 -9.45 -14.24
N THR A 31 2.53 -8.34 -14.97
CA THR A 31 1.76 -7.11 -14.72
C THR A 31 0.27 -7.26 -15.04
N HIS A 32 -0.19 -8.46 -15.38
CA HIS A 32 -1.59 -8.75 -15.69
C HIS A 32 -2.07 -9.91 -14.83
N ASP A 33 -2.21 -9.64 -13.54
CA ASP A 33 -2.89 -10.51 -12.58
C ASP A 33 -4.10 -9.80 -11.97
N ARG A 34 -4.93 -10.55 -11.22
CA ARG A 34 -6.11 -10.00 -10.54
C ARG A 34 -5.79 -8.76 -9.68
N TRP A 35 -4.61 -8.74 -9.07
CA TRP A 35 -4.18 -7.62 -8.22
C TRP A 35 -3.90 -6.36 -9.02
N THR A 36 -3.41 -6.50 -10.25
CA THR A 36 -3.24 -5.36 -11.16
C THR A 36 -4.58 -4.68 -11.39
N VAL A 37 -5.62 -5.46 -11.71
CA VAL A 37 -6.98 -4.93 -11.92
C VAL A 37 -7.53 -4.30 -10.64
N ILE A 38 -7.44 -5.00 -9.51
CA ILE A 38 -7.92 -4.50 -8.20
C ILE A 38 -7.23 -3.18 -7.84
N CYS A 39 -5.90 -3.14 -7.89
CA CYS A 39 -5.14 -1.94 -7.54
C CYS A 39 -5.40 -0.79 -8.51
N SER A 40 -5.59 -1.08 -9.80
CA SER A 40 -5.93 -0.06 -10.80
C SER A 40 -7.30 0.56 -10.53
N ILE A 41 -8.31 -0.25 -10.23
CA ILE A 41 -9.66 0.25 -9.91
C ILE A 41 -9.61 1.11 -8.65
N ILE A 42 -8.98 0.61 -7.57
CA ILE A 42 -8.85 1.36 -6.31
C ILE A 42 -8.11 2.68 -6.56
N GLY A 43 -7.01 2.65 -7.29
CA GLY A 43 -6.22 3.84 -7.60
C GLY A 43 -6.99 4.87 -8.41
N LEU A 44 -7.68 4.46 -9.47
CA LEU A 44 -8.48 5.34 -10.32
C LEU A 44 -9.64 5.98 -9.54
N VAL A 45 -10.36 5.19 -8.73
CA VAL A 45 -11.44 5.72 -7.88
C VAL A 45 -10.89 6.76 -6.90
N GLY A 46 -9.76 6.46 -6.25
CA GLY A 46 -9.10 7.40 -5.33
C GLY A 46 -8.66 8.70 -6.00
N ILE A 47 -8.08 8.62 -7.21
CA ILE A 47 -7.66 9.79 -7.98
C ILE A 47 -8.87 10.64 -8.41
N LEU A 48 -9.95 10.01 -8.86
CA LEU A 48 -11.18 10.73 -9.22
C LEU A 48 -11.80 11.42 -8.01
N HIS A 49 -11.85 10.74 -6.86
CA HIS A 49 -12.35 11.30 -5.61
C HIS A 49 -11.49 12.48 -5.14
N ALA A 50 -10.17 12.32 -5.15
CA ALA A 50 -9.22 13.39 -4.84
C ALA A 50 -9.36 14.59 -5.78
N SER A 51 -9.54 14.34 -7.08
CA SER A 51 -9.70 15.40 -8.08
C SER A 51 -10.93 16.25 -7.78
N TRP A 52 -12.03 15.65 -7.34
CA TRP A 52 -13.22 16.39 -6.92
C TRP A 52 -12.92 17.29 -5.70
N MET A 53 -12.22 16.77 -4.69
CA MET A 53 -11.83 17.55 -3.50
C MET A 53 -10.91 18.72 -3.85
N LEU A 54 -9.98 18.53 -4.79
CA LEU A 54 -8.99 19.54 -5.17
C LEU A 54 -9.58 20.64 -6.07
N ILE A 55 -10.40 20.24 -7.06
CA ILE A 55 -10.96 21.14 -8.07
C ILE A 55 -12.20 21.86 -7.53
N ALA A 56 -13.12 21.15 -6.88
CA ALA A 56 -14.40 21.68 -6.42
C ALA A 56 -14.70 21.27 -4.96
N PRO A 57 -13.90 21.74 -3.98
CA PRO A 57 -13.99 21.33 -2.58
C PRO A 57 -15.35 21.62 -1.93
N GLU A 58 -15.94 22.79 -2.21
CA GLU A 58 -17.25 23.17 -1.68
C GLU A 58 -18.37 22.29 -2.26
N HIS A 59 -18.32 22.02 -3.58
CA HIS A 59 -19.24 21.09 -4.21
C HIS A 59 -19.12 19.69 -3.62
N TRP A 60 -17.90 19.21 -3.38
CA TRP A 60 -17.64 17.93 -2.71
C TRP A 60 -18.24 17.90 -1.31
N TYR A 61 -18.01 18.94 -0.51
CA TYR A 61 -18.49 19.04 0.86
C TYR A 61 -20.02 18.98 0.97
N HIS A 62 -20.74 19.62 0.05
CA HIS A 62 -22.20 19.64 0.08
C HIS A 62 -22.88 18.45 -0.59
N ASN A 63 -22.23 17.81 -1.58
CA ASN A 63 -22.89 16.82 -2.44
C ASN A 63 -22.34 15.39 -2.30
N LEU A 64 -21.24 15.17 -1.57
CA LEU A 64 -20.84 13.80 -1.24
C LEU A 64 -21.94 13.14 -0.39
N PRO A 65 -22.46 11.96 -0.77
CA PRO A 65 -23.54 11.27 -0.05
C PRO A 65 -23.00 10.58 1.22
N ALA A 66 -22.32 11.33 2.07
CA ALA A 66 -21.72 10.90 3.33
C ALA A 66 -21.97 11.90 4.48
N GLY A 67 -22.80 12.94 4.26
CA GLY A 67 -23.16 13.90 5.31
C GLY A 67 -21.97 14.67 5.88
N VAL A 68 -20.98 15.00 5.05
CA VAL A 68 -19.76 15.73 5.48
C VAL A 68 -20.04 16.97 6.35
N PRO A 69 -21.09 17.78 6.09
CA PRO A 69 -21.38 18.95 6.93
C PRO A 69 -21.70 18.67 8.39
N GLU A 70 -22.08 17.43 8.72
CA GLU A 70 -22.34 17.00 10.10
C GLU A 70 -21.06 16.99 10.95
N TYR A 71 -19.89 16.87 10.32
CA TYR A 71 -18.58 16.79 11.00
C TYR A 71 -17.95 18.16 11.31
N GLY A 72 -18.60 19.26 10.91
CA GLY A 72 -18.14 20.62 11.18
C GLY A 72 -18.20 21.54 9.97
N PRO A 73 -17.91 22.84 10.16
CA PRO A 73 -18.05 23.86 9.13
C PRO A 73 -17.07 23.66 7.96
N LEU A 74 -17.45 24.18 6.79
CA LEU A 74 -16.62 24.14 5.58
C LEU A 74 -15.24 24.77 5.83
N ASN A 75 -14.19 23.99 5.57
CA ASN A 75 -12.83 24.46 5.49
C ASN A 75 -12.20 23.97 4.18
N VAL A 76 -12.14 24.87 3.19
CA VAL A 76 -11.64 24.58 1.84
C VAL A 76 -10.18 24.12 1.84
N HIS A 77 -9.34 24.73 2.68
CA HIS A 77 -7.94 24.35 2.80
C HIS A 77 -7.81 22.91 3.30
N PHE A 78 -8.53 22.59 4.38
CA PHE A 78 -8.55 21.25 4.97
C PHE A 78 -9.03 20.17 3.98
N ILE A 79 -10.08 20.46 3.20
CA ILE A 79 -10.56 19.54 2.16
C ILE A 79 -9.46 19.29 1.11
N ARG A 80 -8.71 20.32 0.71
CA ARG A 80 -7.63 20.15 -0.26
C ARG A 80 -6.46 19.34 0.31
N ASP A 81 -6.12 19.52 1.58
CA ASP A 81 -5.10 18.71 2.24
C ASP A 81 -5.49 17.22 2.26
N ILE A 82 -6.75 16.92 2.58
CA ILE A 82 -7.28 15.56 2.50
C ILE A 82 -7.25 15.08 1.03
N GLY A 83 -7.63 15.93 0.09
CA GLY A 83 -7.55 15.64 -1.35
C GLY A 83 -6.14 15.24 -1.79
N CYS A 84 -5.09 15.90 -1.30
CA CYS A 84 -3.70 15.53 -1.56
C CYS A 84 -3.36 14.13 -1.01
N ILE A 85 -3.86 13.78 0.18
CA ILE A 85 -3.67 12.44 0.76
C ILE A 85 -4.37 11.37 -0.11
N PHE A 86 -5.63 11.60 -0.51
CA PHE A 86 -6.35 10.67 -1.40
C PHE A 86 -5.66 10.53 -2.76
N LEU A 87 -5.12 11.63 -3.31
CA LEU A 87 -4.37 11.61 -4.55
C LEU A 87 -3.10 10.77 -4.41
N LEU A 88 -2.33 10.99 -3.33
CA LEU A 88 -1.10 10.25 -3.04
C LEU A 88 -1.38 8.75 -2.92
N VAL A 89 -2.40 8.39 -2.13
CA VAL A 89 -2.79 7.00 -1.90
C VAL A 89 -3.32 6.37 -3.19
N GLY A 90 -4.11 7.10 -3.99
CA GLY A 90 -4.61 6.65 -5.30
C GLY A 90 -3.47 6.39 -6.29
N CYS A 91 -2.53 7.32 -6.43
CA CYS A 91 -1.32 7.14 -7.23
C CYS A 91 -0.47 5.96 -6.74
N GLY A 92 -0.32 5.81 -5.42
CA GLY A 92 0.35 4.65 -4.82
C GLY A 92 -0.30 3.33 -5.22
N MET A 93 -1.62 3.27 -5.34
CA MET A 93 -2.33 2.09 -5.82
C MET A 93 -2.12 1.81 -7.31
N ILE A 94 -1.99 2.85 -8.15
CA ILE A 94 -1.56 2.67 -9.56
C ILE A 94 -0.14 2.10 -9.62
N VAL A 95 0.78 2.60 -8.79
CA VAL A 95 2.13 2.04 -8.69
C VAL A 95 2.09 0.58 -8.22
N ALA A 96 1.28 0.27 -7.20
CA ALA A 96 1.09 -1.09 -6.70
C ALA A 96 0.54 -2.06 -7.76
N ALA A 97 -0.26 -1.55 -8.71
CA ALA A 97 -0.80 -2.36 -9.79
C ALA A 97 0.31 -2.90 -10.69
N PHE A 98 1.24 -2.04 -11.11
CA PHE A 98 2.22 -2.35 -12.16
C PHE A 98 3.63 -2.69 -11.64
N TYR A 99 3.96 -2.28 -10.41
CA TYR A 99 5.27 -2.51 -9.80
C TYR A 99 5.17 -3.47 -8.62
N LEU A 100 5.33 -4.76 -8.93
CA LEU A 100 5.15 -5.87 -7.97
C LEU A 100 5.93 -5.73 -6.66
N PRO A 101 7.20 -5.26 -6.62
CA PRO A 101 7.93 -5.09 -5.37
C PRO A 101 7.26 -4.12 -4.39
N TYR A 102 6.54 -3.12 -4.90
CA TYR A 102 5.87 -2.11 -4.07
C TYR A 102 4.41 -2.45 -3.77
N ARG A 103 3.86 -3.50 -4.38
CA ARG A 103 2.44 -3.81 -4.27
C ARG A 103 2.00 -4.04 -2.84
N LEU A 104 2.67 -4.95 -2.11
CA LEU A 104 2.32 -5.24 -0.73
C LEU A 104 2.46 -4.01 0.19
N PRO A 105 3.62 -3.32 0.27
CA PRO A 105 3.74 -2.18 1.17
C PRO A 105 2.75 -1.05 0.84
N LEU A 106 2.54 -0.71 -0.44
CA LEU A 106 1.60 0.36 -0.82
C LEU A 106 0.14 -0.03 -0.53
N PHE A 107 -0.26 -1.28 -0.79
CA PHE A 107 -1.59 -1.77 -0.43
C PHE A 107 -1.78 -1.74 1.09
N THR A 108 -0.77 -2.15 1.87
CA THR A 108 -0.85 -2.10 3.33
C THR A 108 -0.99 -0.68 3.87
N MET A 109 -0.27 0.30 3.30
CA MET A 109 -0.42 1.71 3.68
C MET A 109 -1.81 2.25 3.32
N HIS A 110 -2.34 1.88 2.14
CA HIS A 110 -3.71 2.21 1.75
C HIS A 110 -4.73 1.64 2.75
N THR A 111 -4.62 0.36 3.09
CA THR A 111 -5.47 -0.29 4.10
C THR A 111 -5.36 0.40 5.46
N ALA A 112 -4.15 0.74 5.90
CA ALA A 112 -3.92 1.41 7.18
C ALA A 112 -4.60 2.79 7.23
N PHE A 113 -4.51 3.58 6.15
CA PHE A 113 -5.20 4.86 6.04
C PHE A 113 -6.71 4.71 6.23
N TYR A 114 -7.36 3.78 5.51
CA TYR A 114 -8.81 3.57 5.63
C TYR A 114 -9.23 3.04 7.01
N LEU A 115 -8.43 2.18 7.64
CA LEU A 115 -8.71 1.72 9.01
C LEU A 115 -8.60 2.85 10.03
N LEU A 116 -7.53 3.66 9.95
CA LEU A 116 -7.36 4.81 10.83
C LEU A 116 -8.52 5.80 10.64
N HIS A 117 -8.89 6.08 9.40
CA HIS A 117 -10.02 6.95 9.09
C HIS A 117 -11.35 6.39 9.65
N MET A 118 -11.64 5.10 9.45
CA MET A 118 -12.81 4.46 10.06
C MET A 118 -12.79 4.59 11.60
N PHE A 119 -11.64 4.43 12.26
CA PHE A 119 -11.55 4.58 13.71
C PHE A 119 -11.81 6.01 14.19
N VAL A 120 -11.50 7.03 13.39
CA VAL A 120 -11.91 8.41 13.68
C VAL A 120 -13.45 8.50 13.72
N HIS A 121 -14.14 7.95 12.73
CA HIS A 121 -15.62 7.94 12.71
C HIS A 121 -16.22 7.16 13.89
N VAL A 122 -15.63 6.01 14.24
CA VAL A 122 -16.03 5.27 15.44
C VAL A 122 -15.87 6.13 16.70
N TYR A 123 -14.74 6.84 16.83
CA TYR A 123 -14.51 7.72 17.96
C TYR A 123 -15.52 8.87 18.03
N GLU A 124 -15.81 9.54 16.92
CA GLU A 124 -16.80 10.63 16.85
C GLU A 124 -18.20 10.20 17.33
N VAL A 125 -18.63 9.01 16.90
CA VAL A 125 -19.92 8.44 17.29
C VAL A 125 -19.93 8.00 18.76
N VAL A 126 -18.91 7.26 19.21
CA VAL A 126 -18.85 6.72 20.58
C VAL A 126 -18.64 7.82 21.63
N SER A 127 -17.92 8.89 21.28
CA SER A 127 -17.73 10.05 22.15
C SER A 127 -18.94 10.98 22.21
N GLY A 128 -19.98 10.73 21.41
CA GLY A 128 -21.21 11.54 21.37
C GLY A 128 -21.05 12.89 20.67
N ARG A 129 -19.96 13.10 19.91
CA ARG A 129 -19.74 14.30 19.09
C ARG A 129 -20.69 14.34 17.90
N ILE A 130 -20.97 13.15 17.36
CA ILE A 130 -21.86 12.92 16.23
C ILE A 130 -22.96 11.93 16.61
N ARG A 131 -24.15 12.10 16.02
CA ARG A 131 -25.31 11.24 16.28
C ARG A 131 -25.02 9.80 15.84
N LEU A 132 -25.46 8.81 16.63
CA LEU A 132 -25.29 7.38 16.31
C LEU A 132 -25.89 6.98 14.94
N SER A 133 -26.94 7.65 14.49
CA SER A 133 -27.54 7.39 13.18
C SER A 133 -26.60 7.66 12.00
N MET A 134 -25.56 8.50 12.18
CA MET A 134 -24.54 8.75 11.16
C MET A 134 -23.74 7.50 10.80
N PHE A 135 -23.69 6.51 11.68
CA PHE A 135 -23.13 5.19 11.36
C PHE A 135 -23.68 4.64 10.02
N TRP A 136 -24.99 4.77 9.78
CA TRP A 136 -25.62 4.26 8.56
C TRP A 136 -25.27 5.10 7.33
N THR A 137 -25.10 6.41 7.50
CA THR A 137 -24.67 7.33 6.44
C THR A 137 -23.22 7.06 6.03
N ASP A 138 -22.35 6.80 7.00
CA ASP A 138 -20.93 6.52 6.79
C ASP A 138 -20.66 5.10 6.33
N LEU A 139 -21.54 4.14 6.64
CA LEU A 139 -21.38 2.71 6.36
C LEU A 139 -20.84 2.42 4.95
N PRO A 140 -21.45 2.93 3.85
CA PRO A 140 -20.99 2.64 2.49
C PRO A 140 -19.67 3.32 2.12
N GLY A 141 -19.40 4.51 2.67
CA GLY A 141 -18.26 5.36 2.27
C GLY A 141 -17.01 5.20 3.13
N VAL A 142 -17.16 4.72 4.37
CA VAL A 142 -16.09 4.67 5.37
C VAL A 142 -15.86 3.24 5.85
N TYR A 143 -16.89 2.62 6.43
CA TYR A 143 -16.75 1.31 7.09
C TYR A 143 -16.56 0.16 6.09
N VAL A 144 -17.41 0.08 5.07
CA VAL A 144 -17.35 -1.00 4.07
C VAL A 144 -16.02 -0.99 3.31
N PRO A 145 -15.52 0.15 2.78
CA PRO A 145 -14.22 0.20 2.13
C PRO A 145 -13.07 -0.23 3.05
N ALA A 146 -13.05 0.24 4.31
CA ALA A 146 -12.02 -0.16 5.27
C ALA A 146 -12.00 -1.67 5.49
N MET A 147 -13.17 -2.32 5.64
CA MET A 147 -13.25 -3.77 5.82
C MET A 147 -12.84 -4.54 4.56
N ILE A 148 -13.25 -4.09 3.38
CA ILE A 148 -12.85 -4.70 2.11
C ILE A 148 -11.33 -4.62 1.95
N PHE A 149 -10.72 -3.46 2.17
CA PHE A 149 -9.28 -3.30 2.03
C PHE A 149 -8.50 -4.08 3.09
N PHE A 150 -9.02 -4.22 4.30
CA PHE A 150 -8.43 -5.09 5.31
C PHE A 150 -8.42 -6.56 4.86
N ILE A 151 -9.57 -7.07 4.41
CA ILE A 151 -9.72 -8.45 3.94
C ILE A 151 -8.80 -8.72 2.74
N LEU A 152 -8.78 -7.82 1.76
CA LEU A 152 -7.90 -7.93 0.59
C LEU A 152 -6.43 -7.91 1.00
N ASN A 153 -6.03 -7.04 1.94
CA ASN A 153 -4.65 -6.99 2.40
C ASN A 153 -4.21 -8.30 3.09
N VAL A 154 -5.09 -8.92 3.89
CA VAL A 154 -4.85 -10.25 4.46
C VAL A 154 -4.63 -11.31 3.37
N PHE A 155 -5.43 -11.31 2.32
CA PHE A 155 -5.24 -12.22 1.19
C PHE A 155 -3.93 -11.97 0.44
N LEU A 156 -3.57 -10.70 0.22
CA LEU A 156 -2.31 -10.32 -0.43
C LEU A 156 -1.11 -10.78 0.40
N ILE A 157 -1.12 -10.58 1.72
CA ILE A 157 -0.08 -11.05 2.64
C ILE A 157 0.07 -12.57 2.56
N LYS A 158 -1.04 -13.31 2.63
CA LYS A 158 -1.03 -14.78 2.51
C LYS A 158 -0.44 -15.24 1.18
N GLN A 159 -0.79 -14.56 0.08
CA GLN A 159 -0.27 -14.87 -1.26
C GLN A 159 1.23 -14.60 -1.39
N VAL A 160 1.72 -13.48 -0.87
CA VAL A 160 3.16 -13.15 -0.93
C VAL A 160 3.97 -14.14 -0.09
N ARG A 161 3.48 -14.52 1.09
CA ARG A 161 4.14 -15.52 1.96
C ARG A 161 4.22 -16.89 1.31
N SER A 162 3.14 -17.37 0.67
CA SER A 162 3.15 -18.67 0.00
C SER A 162 4.12 -18.72 -1.17
N GLN A 163 4.22 -17.64 -1.95
CA GLN A 163 5.18 -17.53 -3.05
C GLN A 163 6.63 -17.51 -2.57
N GLY A 164 6.91 -16.83 -1.44
CA GLY A 164 8.24 -16.83 -0.81
C GLY A 164 8.68 -18.22 -0.37
N THR A 165 7.79 -19.00 0.27
CA THR A 165 8.07 -20.37 0.71
C THR A 165 8.39 -21.29 -0.47
N VAL A 166 7.65 -21.19 -1.58
CA VAL A 166 7.89 -22.01 -2.78
C VAL A 166 9.25 -21.71 -3.41
N LEU A 167 9.64 -20.44 -3.50
CA LEU A 167 10.93 -20.05 -4.07
C LEU A 167 12.09 -20.60 -3.24
N TYR A 168 12.00 -20.52 -1.91
CA TYR A 168 13.01 -21.07 -0.99
C TYR A 168 13.23 -22.58 -1.19
N HIS A 169 12.15 -23.37 -1.29
CA HIS A 169 12.27 -24.82 -1.50
C HIS A 169 12.82 -25.19 -2.88
N ARG A 170 12.63 -24.36 -3.91
CA ARG A 170 13.16 -24.61 -5.26
C ARG A 170 14.66 -24.33 -5.36
N VAL A 171 15.17 -23.33 -4.65
CA VAL A 171 16.62 -22.99 -4.66
C VAL A 171 17.45 -24.00 -3.86
N ARG A 172 16.83 -24.73 -2.91
CA ARG A 172 17.53 -25.71 -2.05
C ARG A 172 17.62 -27.12 -2.65
N LYS A 173 16.97 -27.40 -3.79
CA LYS A 173 17.09 -28.66 -4.53
C LYS A 173 18.05 -28.48 -5.68
#